data_AF-A0A813MCJ6-F1
#
_entry.id   AF-A0A813MCJ6-F1
#
_cell.length_a   1.000
_cell.length_b   1.000
_cell.length_c   1.000
_cell.angle_alpha   90.00
_cell.angle_beta   90.00
_cell.angle_gamma   90.00
#
_symmetry.space_group_name_H-M   'P 1'
#
loop_
_entity.id
_entity.type
_entity.pdbx_description
1 polymer ?
#
loop_
_entity_poly.entity_id
_entity_poly.type
_entity_poly.pdbx_seq_one_letter_code
_entity_poly.pdbx_strand_id
1 'polypeptide(L)'
;MEDEIGQDVLEEINLTNSSADVLVRRRNLVPPVMATTQLVNRLLELPNLINQMRNDLNEQTLAINGNTNRINENTNRIDGNINRINFGINQIERNSIVRIFNASAIRENSLIAWIQVGNQDPPHRCKTVGRFKRLTSEKLRDILNFYNLPVRRSQILNRRTLESFLGLPAYF
;
A
#
# COMPACT_ATOMS: atom_id res chain seq x y z
N MET A 1 27.29 100.28 42.53
CA MET A 1 26.19 99.33 42.79
C MET A 1 25.48 99.13 41.46
N GLU A 2 26.23 98.66 40.47
CA GLU A 2 25.80 98.46 39.07
C GLU A 2 26.66 97.28 38.58
N ASP A 3 26.15 96.06 38.65
CA ASP A 3 26.76 94.86 38.02
C ASP A 3 25.80 93.64 38.10
N GLU A 4 24.51 93.83 37.85
CA GLU A 4 23.52 92.74 37.96
C GLU A 4 22.43 92.77 36.86
N ILE A 5 22.74 93.34 35.69
CA ILE A 5 21.80 93.35 34.53
C ILE A 5 22.38 92.56 33.32
N GLY A 6 23.60 92.04 33.43
CA GLY A 6 24.33 91.45 32.29
C GLY A 6 24.19 89.93 32.07
N GLN A 7 23.62 89.16 33.00
CA GLN A 7 23.55 87.69 32.89
C GLN A 7 22.22 87.16 32.35
N ASP A 8 21.09 87.81 32.62
CA ASP A 8 19.77 87.31 32.18
C ASP A 8 19.53 87.45 30.67
N VAL A 9 20.14 88.44 30.00
CA VAL A 9 19.94 88.66 28.56
C VAL A 9 20.76 87.68 27.71
N LEU A 10 21.84 87.10 28.25
CA LEU A 10 22.67 86.10 27.54
C LEU A 10 22.12 84.67 27.67
N GLU A 11 21.35 84.36 28.72
CA GLU A 11 20.65 83.07 28.82
C GLU A 11 19.42 82.99 27.90
N GLU A 12 18.70 84.09 27.71
CA GLU A 12 17.51 84.10 26.85
C GLU A 12 17.84 83.94 25.35
N ILE A 13 18.99 84.44 24.88
CA ILE A 13 19.43 84.31 23.49
C ILE A 13 19.95 82.88 23.18
N ASN A 14 20.51 82.18 24.17
CA ASN A 14 21.00 80.80 24.00
C ASN A 14 19.88 79.75 24.04
N LEU A 15 18.76 80.03 24.71
CA LEU A 15 17.59 79.15 24.75
C LEU A 15 16.76 79.17 23.45
N THR A 16 16.70 80.30 22.76
CA THR A 16 16.01 80.40 21.46
C THR A 16 16.75 79.68 20.32
N ASN A 17 18.09 79.66 20.35
CA ASN A 17 18.89 78.94 19.36
C ASN A 17 18.85 77.41 19.54
N SER A 18 18.71 76.92 20.78
CA SER A 18 18.55 75.49 21.07
C SER A 18 17.19 74.94 20.60
N SER A 19 16.12 75.74 20.70
CA SER A 19 14.77 75.30 20.32
C SER A 19 14.60 75.19 18.79
N ALA A 20 15.23 76.09 18.01
CA ALA A 20 15.26 75.99 16.56
C ALA A 20 16.04 74.74 16.09
N ASP A 21 17.15 74.41 16.74
CA ASP A 21 17.98 73.25 16.38
C ASP A 21 17.33 71.91 16.77
N VAL A 22 16.53 71.89 17.85
CA VAL A 22 15.69 70.74 18.24
C VAL A 22 14.48 70.55 17.31
N LEU A 23 13.87 71.64 16.82
CA LEU A 23 12.76 71.58 15.86
C LEU A 23 13.22 71.17 14.45
N VAL A 24 14.41 71.60 14.03
CA VAL A 24 15.04 71.16 12.76
C VAL A 24 15.45 69.69 12.84
N ARG A 25 15.95 69.22 14.00
CA ARG A 25 16.25 67.78 14.20
C ARG A 25 15.00 66.90 14.30
N ARG A 26 13.87 67.40 14.80
CA ARG A 26 12.60 66.65 14.81
C ARG A 26 11.92 66.57 13.43
N ARG A 27 12.12 67.55 12.54
CA ARG A 27 11.63 67.48 11.14
C ARG A 27 12.43 66.50 10.26
N ASN A 28 13.62 66.11 10.68
CA ASN A 28 14.46 65.12 9.97
C ASN A 28 14.27 63.68 10.45
N LEU A 29 13.30 63.41 11.33
CA LEU A 29 12.87 62.05 11.72
C LEU A 29 11.81 61.49 10.79
N VAL A 30 11.81 61.90 9.51
CA VAL A 30 11.21 61.07 8.46
C VAL A 30 12.04 59.78 8.45
N PRO A 31 11.45 58.59 8.64
CA PRO A 31 12.20 57.34 8.48
C PRO A 31 12.92 57.44 7.14
N PRO A 32 14.22 57.08 7.05
CA PRO A 32 14.96 57.26 5.81
C PRO A 32 14.13 56.66 4.68
N VAL A 33 13.83 57.44 3.63
CA VAL A 33 12.92 57.04 2.55
C VAL A 33 13.31 55.66 2.00
N MET A 34 14.60 55.29 2.06
CA MET A 34 15.07 53.94 1.77
C MET A 34 14.47 52.83 2.64
N ALA A 35 14.32 53.02 3.95
CA ALA A 35 13.73 52.03 4.86
C ALA A 35 12.23 51.84 4.60
N THR A 36 11.48 52.92 4.35
CA THR A 36 10.07 52.84 3.96
C THR A 36 9.89 52.25 2.56
N THR A 37 10.76 52.60 1.60
CA THR A 37 10.73 52.04 0.24
C THR A 37 11.06 50.56 0.23
N GLN A 38 12.04 50.11 1.02
CA GLN A 38 12.36 48.69 1.18
C GLN A 38 11.20 47.91 1.82
N LEU A 39 10.51 48.51 2.81
CA LEU A 39 9.34 47.90 3.45
C LEU A 39 8.17 47.76 2.47
N VAL A 40 7.90 48.80 1.67
CA VAL A 40 6.87 48.80 0.63
C VAL A 40 7.18 47.75 -0.44
N ASN A 41 8.43 47.66 -0.91
CA ASN A 41 8.82 46.65 -1.89
C ASN A 41 8.65 45.23 -1.35
N ARG A 42 9.00 44.96 -0.08
CA ARG A 42 8.74 43.66 0.56
C ARG A 42 7.24 43.36 0.69
N LEU A 43 6.43 44.36 1.02
CA LEU A 43 4.97 44.22 1.10
C LEU A 43 4.35 43.90 -0.26
N LEU A 44 4.92 44.42 -1.36
CA LEU A 44 4.46 44.14 -2.73
C LEU A 44 4.81 42.71 -3.20
N GLU A 45 5.84 42.09 -2.63
CA GLU A 45 6.23 40.70 -2.95
C GLU A 45 5.41 39.64 -2.20
N LEU A 46 4.86 39.99 -1.03
CA LEU A 46 4.08 39.06 -0.19
C LEU A 46 2.91 38.40 -0.92
N PRO A 47 2.07 39.08 -1.73
CA PRO A 47 0.99 38.44 -2.46
C PRO A 47 1.48 37.35 -3.41
N ASN A 48 2.62 37.57 -4.08
CA ASN A 48 3.20 36.59 -5.00
C ASN A 48 3.72 35.37 -4.24
N LEU A 49 4.39 35.59 -3.10
CA LEU A 49 4.86 34.51 -2.23
C LEU A 49 3.69 33.69 -1.67
N ILE A 50 2.63 34.36 -1.20
CA ILE A 50 1.41 33.70 -0.70
C ILE A 50 0.74 32.86 -1.81
N ASN A 51 0.70 33.37 -3.03
CA ASN A 51 0.14 32.64 -4.17
C ASN A 51 0.99 31.42 -4.54
N GLN A 52 2.32 31.53 -4.53
CA GLN A 52 3.22 30.39 -4.73
C GLN A 52 3.00 29.31 -3.66
N MET A 53 3.02 29.70 -2.38
CA MET A 53 2.76 28.75 -1.28
C MET A 53 1.40 28.08 -1.39
N ARG A 54 0.36 28.81 -1.82
CA ARG A 54 -0.98 28.24 -2.06
C ARG A 54 -0.95 27.20 -3.18
N ASN A 55 -0.25 27.48 -4.27
CA ASN A 55 -0.12 26.54 -5.39
C ASN A 55 0.64 25.28 -4.97
N ASP A 56 1.77 25.44 -4.27
CA ASP A 56 2.56 24.32 -3.76
C ASP A 56 1.72 23.43 -2.80
N LEU A 57 0.94 24.06 -1.91
CA LEU A 57 0.02 23.34 -1.02
C LEU A 57 -1.07 22.59 -1.79
N ASN A 58 -1.61 23.18 -2.86
CA ASN A 58 -2.60 22.52 -3.70
C ASN A 58 -1.99 21.31 -4.43
N GLU A 59 -0.79 21.45 -4.99
CA GLU A 59 -0.07 20.36 -5.65
C GLU A 59 0.23 19.22 -4.68
N GLN A 60 0.72 19.54 -3.47
CA GLN A 60 0.95 18.55 -2.42
C GLN A 60 -0.34 17.85 -2.01
N THR A 61 -1.45 18.57 -1.89
CA THR A 61 -2.76 18.00 -1.56
C THR A 61 -3.23 17.03 -2.64
N LEU A 62 -3.07 17.40 -3.92
CA LEU A 62 -3.40 16.51 -5.04
C LEU A 62 -2.52 15.25 -5.06
N ALA A 63 -1.23 15.39 -4.79
CA ALA A 63 -0.30 14.26 -4.71
C ALA A 63 -0.65 13.32 -3.55
N ILE A 64 -0.99 13.85 -2.38
CA ILE A 64 -1.43 13.07 -1.21
C ILE A 64 -2.70 12.29 -1.57
N ASN A 65 -3.71 12.96 -2.17
CA ASN A 65 -4.94 12.30 -2.59
C ASN A 65 -4.70 11.18 -3.60
N GLY A 66 -3.81 11.42 -4.58
CA GLY A 66 -3.41 10.40 -5.55
C GLY A 66 -2.72 9.20 -4.88
N ASN A 67 -1.85 9.44 -3.92
CA ASN A 67 -1.19 8.38 -3.16
C ASN A 67 -2.19 7.59 -2.28
N THR A 68 -3.13 8.26 -1.61
CA THR A 68 -4.18 7.59 -0.83
C THR A 68 -5.02 6.67 -1.71
N ASN A 69 -5.41 7.10 -2.92
CA ASN A 69 -6.15 6.25 -3.85
C ASN A 69 -5.35 5.01 -4.26
N ARG A 70 -4.06 5.17 -4.59
CA ARG A 70 -3.17 4.05 -4.92
C ARG A 70 -2.99 3.08 -3.76
N ILE A 71 -2.90 3.60 -2.52
CA ILE A 71 -2.85 2.77 -1.31
C ILE A 71 -4.13 1.95 -1.19
N ASN A 72 -5.30 2.57 -1.36
CA ASN A 72 -6.58 1.86 -1.30
C ASN A 72 -6.70 0.75 -2.35
N GLU A 73 -6.30 1.04 -3.60
CA GLU A 73 -6.27 0.02 -4.66
C GLU A 73 -5.34 -1.15 -4.31
N ASN A 74 -4.15 -0.85 -3.78
CA ASN A 74 -3.20 -1.88 -3.36
C ASN A 74 -3.73 -2.72 -2.21
N THR A 75 -4.37 -2.11 -1.20
CA THR A 75 -5.03 -2.82 -0.10
C THR A 75 -6.08 -3.80 -0.61
N ASN A 76 -6.96 -3.35 -1.51
CA ASN A 76 -7.98 -4.21 -2.11
C ASN A 76 -7.38 -5.40 -2.88
N ARG A 77 -6.26 -5.17 -3.59
CA ARG A 77 -5.53 -6.24 -4.30
C ARG A 77 -4.91 -7.24 -3.32
N ILE A 78 -4.35 -6.75 -2.20
CA ILE A 78 -3.78 -7.60 -1.14
C ILE A 78 -4.87 -8.47 -0.54
N ASP A 79 -6.02 -7.90 -0.18
CA ASP A 79 -7.16 -8.65 0.38
C ASP A 79 -7.66 -9.74 -0.59
N GLY A 80 -7.76 -9.39 -1.88
CA GLY A 80 -8.09 -10.36 -2.92
C GLY A 80 -7.09 -11.51 -3.02
N ASN A 81 -5.79 -11.22 -2.88
CA ASN A 81 -4.74 -12.23 -2.89
C ASN A 81 -4.76 -13.11 -1.64
N ILE A 82 -4.97 -12.53 -0.45
CA ILE A 82 -5.12 -13.27 0.82
C ILE A 82 -6.27 -14.27 0.70
N ASN A 83 -7.42 -13.84 0.18
CA ASN A 83 -8.57 -14.73 0.00
C ASN A 83 -8.28 -15.91 -0.94
N ARG A 84 -7.55 -15.67 -2.04
CA ARG A 84 -7.12 -16.73 -2.96
C ARG A 84 -6.14 -17.72 -2.31
N ILE A 85 -5.21 -17.20 -1.51
CA ILE A 85 -4.25 -18.03 -0.75
C ILE A 85 -5.01 -18.90 0.26
N ASN A 86 -5.90 -18.31 1.05
CA ASN A 86 -6.71 -19.04 2.03
C ASN A 86 -7.56 -20.13 1.37
N PHE A 87 -8.17 -19.83 0.21
CA PHE A 87 -8.86 -20.85 -0.56
C PHE A 87 -7.92 -21.99 -0.99
N GLY A 88 -6.72 -21.65 -1.49
CA GLY A 88 -5.70 -22.63 -1.87
C GLY A 88 -5.26 -23.53 -0.69
N ILE A 89 -5.02 -22.94 0.49
CA ILE A 89 -4.66 -23.67 1.71
C ILE A 89 -5.78 -24.65 2.08
N ASN A 90 -7.03 -24.21 2.12
CA ASN A 90 -8.17 -25.07 2.45
C ASN A 90 -8.29 -26.26 1.47
N GLN A 91 -8.01 -26.06 0.19
CA GLN A 91 -7.99 -27.16 -0.80
C GLN A 91 -6.82 -28.13 -0.54
N ILE A 92 -5.62 -27.62 -0.23
CA ILE A 92 -4.46 -28.45 0.11
C ILE A 92 -4.74 -29.29 1.35
N GLU A 93 -5.35 -28.71 2.39
CA GLU A 93 -5.70 -29.43 3.62
C GLU A 93 -6.69 -30.57 3.34
N ARG A 94 -7.78 -30.28 2.62
CA ARG A 94 -8.77 -31.30 2.22
C ARG A 94 -8.12 -32.43 1.42
N ASN A 95 -7.27 -32.08 0.44
CA ASN A 95 -6.57 -33.07 -0.38
C ASN A 95 -5.61 -33.90 0.46
N SER A 96 -4.90 -33.29 1.40
CA SER A 96 -3.97 -33.97 2.29
C SER A 96 -4.67 -34.96 3.21
N ILE A 97 -5.83 -34.60 3.78
CA ILE A 97 -6.67 -35.51 4.58
C ILE A 97 -7.10 -36.72 3.76
N VAL A 98 -7.55 -36.53 2.52
CA VAL A 98 -7.92 -37.62 1.61
C VAL A 98 -6.72 -38.53 1.32
N ARG A 99 -5.54 -37.96 1.07
CA ARG A 99 -4.32 -38.74 0.81
C ARG A 99 -3.86 -39.53 2.04
N ILE A 100 -3.95 -38.96 3.24
CA ILE A 100 -3.66 -39.66 4.50
C ILE A 100 -4.63 -40.82 4.72
N PHE A 101 -5.93 -40.61 4.49
CA PHE A 101 -6.92 -41.68 4.54
C PHE A 101 -6.56 -42.81 3.57
N ASN A 102 -6.26 -42.47 2.31
CA ASN A 102 -5.90 -43.42 1.26
C ASN A 102 -4.58 -44.14 1.51
N ALA A 103 -3.62 -43.54 2.22
CA ALA A 103 -2.35 -44.18 2.55
C ALA A 103 -2.53 -45.46 3.38
N SER A 104 -3.62 -45.55 4.14
CA SER A 104 -3.99 -46.75 4.91
C SER A 104 -4.73 -47.82 4.09
N ALA A 105 -5.10 -47.54 2.84
CA ALA A 105 -5.91 -48.41 1.99
C ALA A 105 -5.05 -49.49 1.32
N ILE A 106 -4.67 -50.50 2.10
CA ILE A 106 -3.73 -51.56 1.68
C ILE A 106 -4.41 -52.72 0.96
N ARG A 107 -5.60 -53.13 1.42
CA ARG A 107 -6.29 -54.34 0.97
C ARG A 107 -7.22 -54.04 -0.18
N GLU A 108 -7.58 -55.04 -1.00
CA GLU A 108 -8.51 -54.84 -2.12
C GLU A 108 -9.90 -54.35 -1.70
N ASN A 109 -10.34 -54.72 -0.49
CA ASN A 109 -11.60 -54.26 0.08
C ASN A 109 -11.48 -52.95 0.89
N SER A 110 -10.27 -52.41 1.05
CA SER A 110 -10.07 -51.11 1.71
C SER A 110 -10.81 -50.02 0.94
N LEU A 111 -11.47 -49.14 1.70
CA LEU A 111 -12.15 -47.99 1.14
C LEU A 111 -11.14 -46.97 0.61
N ILE A 112 -11.53 -46.26 -0.45
CA ILE A 112 -10.77 -45.13 -0.99
C ILE A 112 -11.63 -43.87 -1.00
N ALA A 113 -11.01 -42.76 -0.68
CA ALA A 113 -11.57 -41.42 -0.82
C ALA A 113 -11.03 -40.76 -2.11
N TRP A 114 -11.86 -39.91 -2.71
CA TRP A 114 -11.51 -39.19 -3.93
C TRP A 114 -11.33 -37.71 -3.62
N ILE A 115 -10.33 -37.11 -4.24
CA ILE A 115 -10.09 -35.66 -4.17
C ILE A 115 -11.15 -34.96 -5.03
N GLN A 116 -11.86 -33.98 -4.46
CA GLN A 116 -12.80 -33.17 -5.23
C GLN A 116 -12.06 -31.98 -5.87
N VAL A 117 -12.50 -31.56 -7.05
CA VAL A 117 -12.02 -30.33 -7.69
C VAL A 117 -13.16 -29.32 -7.64
N GLY A 118 -13.03 -28.32 -6.77
CA GLY A 118 -14.15 -27.44 -6.42
C GLY A 118 -15.27 -28.24 -5.73
N ASN A 119 -16.47 -28.20 -6.31
CA ASN A 119 -17.64 -28.97 -5.84
C ASN A 119 -17.97 -30.16 -6.75
N GLN A 120 -17.04 -30.55 -7.62
CA GLN A 120 -17.25 -31.63 -8.58
C GLN A 120 -16.53 -32.90 -8.13
N ASP A 121 -17.24 -34.01 -8.29
CA ASP A 121 -16.70 -35.35 -8.13
C ASP A 121 -16.00 -35.81 -9.42
N PRO A 122 -14.90 -36.57 -9.32
CA PRO A 122 -14.27 -37.15 -10.50
C PRO A 122 -15.19 -38.16 -11.19
N PRO A 123 -15.02 -38.39 -12.50
CA PRO A 123 -15.75 -39.43 -13.21
C PRO A 123 -15.31 -40.83 -12.73
N HIS A 124 -16.16 -41.85 -12.95
CA HIS A 124 -15.85 -43.26 -12.71
C HIS A 124 -15.37 -43.61 -11.28
N ARG A 125 -15.83 -42.86 -10.26
CA ARG A 125 -15.53 -43.13 -8.86
C ARG A 125 -15.79 -44.58 -8.50
N CYS A 126 -14.85 -45.16 -7.77
CA CYS A 126 -15.03 -46.45 -7.14
C CYS A 126 -14.76 -46.35 -5.63
N LYS A 127 -15.37 -47.27 -4.87
CA LYS A 127 -15.34 -47.23 -3.41
C LYS A 127 -14.16 -47.97 -2.80
N THR A 128 -13.52 -48.88 -3.54
CA THR A 128 -12.47 -49.76 -2.99
C THR A 128 -11.25 -49.84 -3.88
N VAL A 129 -10.11 -50.15 -3.28
CA VAL A 129 -8.82 -50.36 -3.97
C VAL A 129 -8.92 -51.42 -5.07
N GLY A 130 -9.60 -52.54 -4.81
CA GLY A 130 -9.77 -53.61 -5.79
C GLY A 130 -10.57 -53.17 -7.01
N ARG A 131 -11.61 -52.34 -6.83
CA ARG A 131 -12.36 -51.76 -7.95
C ARG A 131 -11.52 -50.72 -8.71
N PHE A 132 -10.72 -49.94 -8.00
CA PHE A 132 -9.77 -49.00 -8.60
C PHE A 132 -8.75 -49.71 -9.49
N LYS A 133 -8.16 -50.81 -9.01
CA LYS A 133 -7.23 -51.67 -9.77
C LYS A 133 -7.87 -52.35 -10.99
N ARG A 134 -9.19 -52.33 -11.11
CA ARG A 134 -9.92 -52.87 -12.28
C ARG A 134 -10.40 -51.78 -13.24
N LEU A 135 -10.06 -50.51 -13.02
CA LEU A 135 -10.36 -49.44 -13.97
C LEU A 135 -9.66 -49.67 -15.31
N THR A 136 -10.45 -49.52 -16.38
CA THR A 136 -9.99 -49.63 -17.77
C THR A 136 -9.13 -48.42 -18.15
N SER A 137 -8.34 -48.55 -19.22
CA SER A 137 -7.50 -47.48 -19.73
C SER A 137 -8.27 -46.20 -20.06
N GLU A 138 -9.47 -46.33 -20.63
CA GLU A 138 -10.35 -45.20 -20.96
C GLU A 138 -10.78 -44.45 -19.70
N LYS A 139 -11.32 -45.16 -18.70
CA LYS A 139 -11.75 -44.58 -17.43
C LYS A 139 -10.60 -43.91 -16.68
N LEU A 140 -9.41 -44.50 -16.70
CA LEU A 140 -8.21 -43.89 -16.12
C LEU A 140 -7.85 -42.58 -16.83
N ARG A 141 -7.97 -42.51 -18.16
CA ARG A 141 -7.70 -41.28 -18.92
C ARG A 141 -8.72 -40.19 -18.59
N ASP A 142 -10.00 -40.52 -18.49
CA ASP A 142 -11.05 -39.57 -18.11
C ASP A 142 -10.77 -38.95 -16.73
N ILE A 143 -10.37 -39.77 -15.76
CA ILE A 143 -10.03 -39.30 -14.41
C ILE A 143 -8.76 -38.44 -14.44
N LEU A 144 -7.72 -38.85 -15.16
CA LEU A 144 -6.50 -38.06 -15.27
C LEU A 144 -6.77 -36.70 -15.92
N ASN A 145 -7.58 -36.66 -16.98
CA ASN A 145 -8.00 -35.43 -17.63
C ASN A 145 -8.80 -34.53 -16.67
N PHE A 146 -9.72 -35.10 -15.87
CA PHE A 146 -10.47 -34.35 -14.86
C PHE A 146 -9.55 -33.65 -13.85
N TYR A 147 -8.48 -34.31 -13.41
CA TYR A 147 -7.48 -33.73 -12.50
C TYR A 147 -6.38 -32.92 -13.21
N ASN A 148 -6.46 -32.75 -14.54
CA ASN A 148 -5.41 -32.15 -15.36
C ASN A 148 -4.03 -32.80 -15.13
N LEU A 149 -4.02 -34.12 -14.99
CA LEU A 149 -2.82 -34.94 -14.79
C LEU A 149 -2.30 -35.49 -16.13
N PRO A 150 -0.99 -35.74 -16.23
CA PRO A 150 -0.39 -36.22 -17.47
C PRO A 150 -0.91 -37.61 -17.87
N VAL A 151 -1.52 -37.70 -19.05
CA VAL A 151 -1.92 -38.97 -19.66
C VAL A 151 -0.75 -39.60 -20.42
N ARG A 152 -0.55 -40.91 -20.21
CA ARG A 152 0.45 -41.76 -20.86
C ARG A 152 -0.22 -42.82 -21.71
N ARG A 153 0.56 -43.42 -22.62
CA ARG A 153 0.10 -44.55 -23.46
C ARG A 153 -0.14 -45.81 -22.62
N SER A 154 0.73 -46.06 -21.64
CA SER A 154 0.66 -47.23 -20.76
C SER A 154 -0.41 -47.07 -19.68
N GLN A 155 -1.30 -48.06 -19.57
CA GLN A 155 -2.31 -48.14 -18.52
C GLN A 155 -1.68 -48.21 -17.13
N ILE A 156 -0.58 -48.97 -16.98
CA ILE A 156 0.13 -49.13 -15.71
C ILE A 156 0.69 -47.78 -15.25
N LEU A 157 1.30 -47.01 -16.16
CA LEU A 157 1.81 -45.68 -15.81
C LEU A 157 0.69 -44.71 -15.45
N ASN A 158 -0.42 -44.70 -16.20
CA ASN A 158 -1.59 -43.88 -15.88
C ASN A 158 -2.15 -44.20 -14.49
N ARG A 159 -2.22 -45.50 -14.16
CA ARG A 159 -2.65 -45.94 -12.84
C ARG A 159 -1.69 -45.47 -11.76
N ARG A 160 -0.39 -45.66 -11.92
CA ARG A 160 0.63 -45.21 -10.95
C ARG A 160 0.60 -43.70 -10.74
N THR A 161 0.41 -42.92 -11.80
CA THR A 161 0.20 -41.47 -11.70
C THR A 161 -1.01 -41.14 -10.82
N LEU A 162 -2.13 -41.83 -11.04
CA LEU A 162 -3.33 -41.61 -10.25
C LEU A 162 -3.22 -42.13 -8.81
N GLU A 163 -2.56 -43.27 -8.59
CA GLU A 163 -2.25 -43.80 -7.26
C GLU A 163 -1.41 -42.80 -6.45
N SER A 164 -0.33 -42.30 -7.05
CA SER A 164 0.54 -41.29 -6.43
C SER A 164 -0.21 -40.00 -6.07
N PHE A 165 -1.06 -39.54 -7.00
CA PHE A 165 -1.90 -38.36 -6.79
C PHE A 165 -2.88 -38.55 -5.62
N LEU A 166 -3.61 -39.67 -5.61
CA LEU A 166 -4.59 -40.00 -4.57
C LEU A 166 -3.95 -40.41 -3.24
N GLY A 167 -2.63 -40.63 -3.18
CA GLY A 167 -1.94 -41.10 -1.99
C GLY A 167 -2.20 -42.58 -1.70
N LEU A 168 -2.53 -43.38 -2.73
CA LEU A 168 -2.67 -44.82 -2.59
C LEU A 168 -1.28 -45.47 -2.60
N PRO A 169 -1.03 -46.44 -1.71
CA PRO A 169 0.21 -47.21 -1.73
C PRO A 169 0.34 -47.97 -3.06
N ALA A 170 1.41 -47.69 -3.81
CA ALA A 170 1.72 -48.40 -5.05
C ALA A 170 2.17 -49.82 -4.68
N TYR A 171 1.31 -50.80 -4.93
CA TYR A 171 1.68 -52.21 -4.79
C TYR A 171 2.01 -52.78 -6.16
N PHE A 172 3.33 -52.93 -6.38
CA PHE A 172 4.04 -53.67 -7.43
C PHE A 172 3.49 -53.52 -8.87
#